data_AF-A0A6G0X910-F1
#
_entry.id   AF-A0A6G0X910-F1
#
_cell.length_a   1.000
_cell.length_b   1.000
_cell.length_c   1.000
_cell.angle_alpha   90.00
_cell.angle_beta   90.00
_cell.angle_gamma   90.00
#
_symmetry.space_group_name_H-M   'P 1'
#
loop_
_entity.id
_entity.type
_entity.pdbx_description
1 polymer ?
#
loop_
_entity_poly.entity_id
_entity_poly.type
_entity_poly.pdbx_seq_one_letter_code
_entity_poly.pdbx_strand_id
1 'polypeptide(L)'
;MSDDTSGRLAEKMLQGWTLLAVNCPEPHCCTPLVSSKKDKTRVLCVKCDKWYSTEPPAQPELPHTPQPVQQEVKSDANEIDPSYEARRKRRDATSNKLGEKMLQGWALMNQVCPKADCGTPFVRNREGKLYCVTCDQFAMTEEQVAATAPPPPSGQTPKRQEVVVSPSSPQSHAQAFIDTSGNDGNEEDTYARALHVLHEKLAAAVNTMEGATTDSQVKAQCKVIRDLVKTIKAIQAMH
;
A
#
# COMPACT_ATOMS: atom_id res chain seq x y z
N MET A 1 -10.89 -5.25 2.45
CA MET A 1 -9.80 -6.09 3.00
C MET A 1 -8.88 -5.16 3.79
N SER A 2 -9.06 -5.09 5.10
CA SER A 2 -8.26 -4.23 5.97
C SER A 2 -6.81 -4.69 5.96
N ASP A 3 -5.88 -3.77 5.69
CA ASP A 3 -4.43 -4.01 5.68
C ASP A 3 -3.85 -4.17 7.11
N ASP A 4 -4.63 -4.71 8.05
CA ASP A 4 -4.23 -4.89 9.44
C ASP A 4 -3.25 -6.07 9.60
N THR A 5 -2.03 -5.80 9.15
CA THR A 5 -0.92 -6.75 9.19
C THR A 5 -0.49 -7.00 10.64
N SER A 6 -0.56 -5.95 11.47
CA SER A 6 -0.17 -5.97 12.87
C SER A 6 -1.10 -6.87 13.70
N GLY A 7 -2.42 -6.78 13.51
CA GLY A 7 -3.35 -7.69 14.19
C GLY A 7 -3.16 -9.14 13.79
N ARG A 8 -2.96 -9.44 12.49
CA ARG A 8 -2.68 -10.81 12.03
C ARG A 8 -1.37 -11.38 12.60
N LEU A 9 -0.34 -10.54 12.77
CA LEU A 9 0.90 -10.95 13.45
C LEU A 9 0.65 -11.25 14.93
N ALA A 10 -0.06 -10.34 15.63
CA ALA A 10 -0.38 -10.50 17.04
C ALA A 10 -1.20 -11.78 17.29
N GLU A 11 -2.18 -12.06 16.44
CA GLU A 11 -2.99 -13.27 16.50
C GLU A 11 -2.13 -14.54 16.37
N LYS A 12 -1.19 -14.57 15.40
CA LYS A 12 -0.26 -15.70 15.25
C LYS A 12 0.64 -15.89 16.46
N MET A 13 1.11 -14.81 17.07
CA MET A 13 1.90 -14.88 18.30
C MET A 13 1.09 -15.44 19.47
N LEU A 14 -0.19 -15.04 19.61
CA LEU A 14 -1.11 -15.61 20.60
C LEU A 14 -1.38 -17.10 20.35
N GLN A 15 -1.40 -17.53 19.09
CA GLN A 15 -1.44 -18.95 18.70
C GLN A 15 -0.11 -19.70 18.97
N GLY A 16 0.90 -19.03 19.52
CA GLY A 16 2.19 -19.62 19.90
C GLY A 16 3.22 -19.68 18.78
N TRP A 17 3.04 -18.91 17.71
CA TRP A 17 3.99 -18.80 16.60
C TRP A 17 5.12 -17.81 16.92
N THR A 18 6.28 -18.01 16.32
CA THR A 18 7.48 -17.20 16.55
C THR A 18 7.74 -16.27 15.37
N LEU A 19 7.88 -14.97 15.66
CA LEU A 19 8.38 -13.97 14.72
C LEU A 19 9.87 -14.21 14.42
N LEU A 20 10.20 -14.24 13.14
CA LEU A 20 11.57 -14.42 12.66
C LEU A 20 12.20 -13.07 12.30
N ALA A 21 13.54 -13.02 12.35
CA ALA A 21 14.31 -11.86 11.89
C ALA A 21 14.41 -11.75 10.36
N VAL A 22 13.77 -12.68 9.63
CA VAL A 22 13.70 -12.74 8.17
C VAL A 22 12.36 -12.16 7.71
N ASN A 23 12.40 -11.31 6.70
CA ASN A 23 11.21 -10.66 6.15
C ASN A 23 10.75 -11.37 4.88
N CYS A 24 9.50 -11.12 4.49
CA CYS A 24 8.94 -11.59 3.23
C CYS A 24 9.83 -11.15 2.05
N PRO A 25 10.20 -12.06 1.12
CA PRO A 25 11.03 -11.75 -0.04
C PRO A 25 10.30 -10.91 -1.11
N GLU A 26 8.97 -10.78 -1.03
CA GLU A 26 8.20 -10.00 -2.01
C GLU A 26 8.67 -8.53 -2.06
N PRO A 27 8.92 -7.94 -3.26
CA PRO A 27 9.55 -6.63 -3.41
C PRO A 27 8.82 -5.49 -2.68
N HIS A 28 7.51 -5.59 -2.53
CA HIS A 28 6.67 -4.59 -1.87
C HIS A 28 6.19 -5.02 -0.47
N CYS A 29 6.71 -6.14 0.07
CA CYS A 29 6.39 -6.61 1.41
C CYS A 29 7.60 -6.50 2.33
N CYS A 30 7.44 -5.90 3.51
CA CYS A 30 8.45 -5.87 4.57
C CYS A 30 8.01 -6.66 5.80
N THR A 31 6.96 -7.47 5.71
CA THR A 31 6.39 -8.16 6.86
C THR A 31 7.34 -9.26 7.34
N PRO A 32 7.67 -9.31 8.64
CA PRO A 32 8.47 -10.40 9.19
C PRO A 32 7.74 -11.73 9.03
N LEU A 33 8.49 -12.79 8.73
CA LEU A 33 7.98 -14.15 8.61
C LEU A 33 7.70 -14.73 10.01
N VAL A 34 6.69 -15.58 10.10
CA VAL A 34 6.36 -16.32 11.33
C VAL A 34 6.50 -17.82 11.12
N SER A 35 6.94 -18.53 12.16
CA SER A 35 7.04 -20.00 12.16
C SER A 35 6.20 -20.62 13.26
N SER A 36 5.69 -21.83 13.04
CA SER A 36 4.96 -22.58 14.06
C SER A 36 5.93 -23.40 14.91
N LYS A 37 5.58 -23.67 16.17
CA LYS A 37 6.34 -24.60 17.01
C LYS A 37 6.27 -26.04 16.53
N LYS A 38 5.16 -26.43 15.89
CA LYS A 38 4.91 -27.80 15.39
C LYS A 38 5.65 -28.09 14.09
N ASP A 39 5.83 -27.07 13.27
CA ASP A 39 6.41 -27.15 11.95
C ASP A 39 7.31 -25.91 11.77
N LYS A 40 8.62 -26.13 11.96
CA LYS A 40 9.67 -25.11 11.77
C LYS A 40 10.22 -25.12 10.35
N THR A 41 9.77 -26.05 9.51
CA THR A 41 10.29 -26.22 8.15
C THR A 41 9.53 -25.34 7.17
N ARG A 42 8.40 -24.78 7.58
CA ARG A 42 7.64 -23.80 6.82
C ARG A 42 7.43 -22.51 7.62
N VAL A 43 7.62 -21.39 6.93
CA VAL A 43 7.42 -20.04 7.46
C VAL A 43 6.39 -19.31 6.65
N LEU A 44 5.56 -18.50 7.31
CA LEU A 44 4.42 -17.81 6.71
C LEU A 44 4.63 -16.30 6.73
N CYS A 45 4.38 -15.64 5.61
CA CYS A 45 4.12 -14.20 5.61
C CYS A 45 2.63 -13.95 5.82
N VAL A 46 2.25 -13.33 6.93
CA VAL A 46 0.83 -13.05 7.20
C VAL A 46 0.24 -11.97 6.29
N LYS A 47 1.06 -11.12 5.66
CA LYS A 47 0.57 -10.07 4.75
C LYS A 47 0.25 -10.64 3.37
N CYS A 48 1.19 -11.41 2.83
CA CYS A 48 1.07 -12.02 1.51
C CYS A 48 0.31 -13.33 1.53
N ASP A 49 0.04 -13.89 2.71
CA ASP A 49 -0.55 -15.21 2.92
C ASP A 49 0.22 -16.32 2.19
N LYS A 50 1.55 -16.13 2.08
CA LYS A 50 2.45 -17.01 1.32
C LYS A 50 3.38 -17.75 2.28
N TRP A 51 3.50 -19.06 2.04
CA TRP A 51 4.39 -19.95 2.75
C TRP A 51 5.73 -20.08 2.03
N TYR A 52 6.81 -20.16 2.79
CA TYR A 52 8.17 -20.40 2.32
C TYR A 52 8.74 -21.60 3.08
N SER A 53 9.49 -22.45 2.39
CA SER A 53 10.20 -23.55 3.03
C SER A 53 11.55 -23.06 3.57
N THR A 54 11.92 -23.50 4.76
CA THR A 54 13.27 -23.33 5.34
C THR A 54 14.15 -24.55 5.10
N GLU A 55 13.60 -25.66 4.59
CA GLU A 55 14.35 -26.82 4.12
C GLU A 55 14.85 -26.59 2.69
N PRO A 56 16.15 -26.86 2.41
CA PRO A 56 16.63 -27.10 1.06
C PRO A 56 15.84 -28.27 0.44
N PRO A 57 15.54 -28.27 -0.86
CA PRO A 57 14.83 -29.38 -1.49
C PRO A 57 15.62 -30.66 -1.26
N ALA A 58 14.98 -31.62 -0.58
CA ALA A 58 15.51 -32.96 -0.36
C ALA A 58 15.85 -33.57 -1.73
N GLN A 59 17.14 -33.66 -2.04
CA GLN A 59 17.59 -34.51 -3.14
C GLN A 59 17.39 -35.98 -2.71
N PRO A 60 16.98 -36.88 -3.62
CA PRO A 60 16.74 -38.28 -3.27
C PRO A 60 17.98 -38.93 -2.67
N GLU A 61 17.83 -39.43 -1.43
CA GLU A 61 18.89 -40.08 -0.67
C GLU A 61 19.39 -41.35 -1.39
N LEU A 62 20.70 -41.42 -1.68
CA LEU A 62 21.40 -42.66 -2.02
C LEU A 62 22.29 -43.09 -0.82
N PRO A 63 22.56 -44.40 -0.65
CA PRO A 63 22.68 -44.99 0.68
C PRO A 63 24.09 -44.88 1.30
N HIS A 64 24.13 -44.35 2.53
CA HIS A 64 25.03 -44.57 3.67
C HIS A 64 26.53 -44.90 3.46
N THR A 65 27.39 -44.13 4.15
CA THR A 65 28.48 -44.72 4.95
C THR A 65 28.87 -43.75 6.08
N PRO A 66 28.93 -44.16 7.37
CA PRO A 66 29.22 -43.24 8.47
C PRO A 66 30.73 -43.13 8.71
N GLN A 67 31.29 -41.91 8.61
CA GLN A 67 32.59 -41.59 9.23
C GLN A 67 32.52 -40.23 9.94
N PRO A 68 33.14 -40.11 11.13
CA PRO A 68 33.05 -38.92 11.97
C PRO A 68 34.16 -37.94 11.58
N VAL A 69 33.80 -36.77 11.05
CA VAL A 69 34.76 -35.68 10.88
C VAL A 69 34.13 -34.41 11.41
N GLN A 70 34.75 -33.91 12.48
CA GLN A 70 34.57 -32.57 13.01
C GLN A 70 34.86 -31.59 11.86
N GLN A 71 33.84 -30.92 11.36
CA GLN A 71 34.03 -29.87 10.36
C GLN A 71 33.22 -28.65 10.76
N GLU A 72 33.96 -27.63 11.19
CA GLU A 72 33.52 -26.25 11.32
C GLU A 72 32.94 -25.82 9.97
N VAL A 73 31.61 -25.88 9.86
CA VAL A 73 30.89 -25.35 8.71
C VAL A 73 30.94 -23.83 8.79
N LYS A 74 31.95 -23.24 8.14
CA LYS A 74 31.77 -21.97 7.44
C LYS A 74 30.61 -22.20 6.47
N SER A 75 29.42 -21.80 6.89
CA SER A 75 28.20 -21.95 6.10
C SER A 75 28.31 -21.04 4.88
N ASP A 76 28.78 -21.61 3.78
CA ASP A 76 28.60 -21.10 2.44
C ASP A 76 27.14 -20.72 2.24
N ALA A 77 26.98 -19.55 1.62
CA ALA A 77 25.76 -18.81 1.48
C ALA A 77 24.66 -19.67 0.83
N ASN A 78 23.59 -19.90 1.58
CA ASN A 78 22.27 -20.09 1.01
C ASN A 78 22.05 -18.93 0.03
N GLU A 79 21.75 -19.20 -1.25
CA GLU A 79 21.54 -18.16 -2.28
C GLU A 79 20.32 -17.30 -1.91
N ILE A 80 20.54 -16.36 -1.01
CA ILE A 80 19.62 -15.29 -0.70
C ILE A 80 19.68 -14.38 -1.92
N ASP A 81 18.53 -14.21 -2.58
CA ASP A 81 18.36 -13.28 -3.70
C ASP A 81 19.11 -11.97 -3.40
N PRO A 82 20.07 -11.54 -4.27
CA PRO A 82 20.89 -10.36 -4.01
C PRO A 82 20.07 -9.10 -3.72
N SER A 83 18.84 -9.01 -4.23
CA SER A 83 17.95 -7.87 -3.97
C SER A 83 17.39 -7.88 -2.54
N TYR A 84 17.15 -9.06 -1.95
CA TYR A 84 16.74 -9.19 -0.55
C TYR A 84 17.85 -8.69 0.40
N GLU A 85 19.09 -9.11 0.17
CA GLU A 85 20.22 -8.66 1.00
C GLU A 85 20.45 -7.15 0.87
N ALA A 86 20.40 -6.62 -0.35
CA ALA A 86 20.52 -5.18 -0.58
C ALA A 86 19.42 -4.38 0.15
N ARG A 87 18.18 -4.89 0.14
CA ARG A 87 17.06 -4.26 0.84
C ARG A 87 17.22 -4.35 2.36
N ARG A 88 17.62 -5.50 2.88
CA ARG A 88 17.91 -5.69 4.32
C ARG A 88 19.01 -4.73 4.77
N LYS A 89 20.12 -4.65 4.03
CA LYS A 89 21.23 -3.75 4.31
C LYS A 89 20.78 -2.28 4.30
N ARG A 90 19.95 -1.88 3.35
CA ARG A 90 19.38 -0.52 3.30
C ARG A 90 18.55 -0.21 4.55
N ARG A 91 17.64 -1.12 4.94
CA ARG A 91 16.81 -0.94 6.13
C ARG A 91 17.66 -0.86 7.39
N ASP A 92 18.58 -1.78 7.57
CA ASP A 92 19.44 -1.84 8.75
C ASP A 92 20.33 -0.58 8.84
N ALA A 93 20.81 -0.07 7.70
CA ALA A 93 21.51 1.23 7.64
C ALA A 93 20.61 2.41 8.04
N THR A 94 19.35 2.45 7.57
CA THR A 94 18.38 3.47 8.00
C THR A 94 18.11 3.38 9.51
N SER A 95 17.91 2.18 10.06
CA SER A 95 17.71 1.96 11.50
C SER A 95 18.90 2.43 12.32
N ASN A 96 20.13 2.17 11.87
CA ASN A 96 21.34 2.65 12.53
C ASN A 96 21.39 4.18 12.57
N LYS A 97 21.13 4.86 11.44
CA LYS A 97 21.10 6.33 11.41
C LYS A 97 20.00 6.93 12.28
N LEU A 98 18.81 6.30 12.32
CA LEU A 98 17.73 6.71 13.23
C LEU A 98 18.16 6.59 14.69
N GLY A 99 18.74 5.44 15.06
CA GLY A 99 19.25 5.19 16.41
C GLY A 99 20.30 6.23 16.82
N GLU A 100 21.23 6.55 15.92
CA GLU A 100 22.26 7.58 16.15
C GLU A 100 21.63 8.95 16.46
N LYS A 101 20.62 9.38 15.69
CA LYS A 101 19.90 10.64 15.95
C LYS A 101 19.14 10.61 17.27
N MET A 102 18.50 9.50 17.62
CA MET A 102 17.81 9.37 18.90
C MET A 102 18.78 9.45 20.09
N LEU A 103 19.97 8.86 19.98
CA LEU A 103 21.03 8.99 20.98
C LEU A 103 21.55 10.43 21.10
N GLN A 104 21.51 11.21 20.01
CA GLN A 104 21.78 12.65 20.02
C GLN A 104 20.63 13.49 20.62
N GLY A 105 19.56 12.86 21.12
CA GLY A 105 18.42 13.53 21.74
C GLY A 105 17.35 14.02 20.76
N TRP A 106 17.31 13.47 19.54
CA TRP A 106 16.26 13.75 18.57
C TRP A 106 15.03 12.86 18.80
N ALA A 107 13.84 13.36 18.52
CA ALA A 107 12.59 12.64 18.70
C ALA A 107 12.07 12.07 17.38
N LEU A 108 11.65 10.80 17.35
CA LEU A 108 10.98 10.21 16.20
C LEU A 108 9.57 10.80 16.03
N MET A 109 9.18 11.15 14.81
CA MET A 109 7.89 11.77 14.52
C MET A 109 6.96 10.81 13.76
N ASN A 110 5.65 10.97 13.94
CA ASN A 110 4.63 10.18 13.22
C ASN A 110 4.50 10.54 11.72
N GLN A 111 5.25 11.53 11.26
CA GLN A 111 5.27 11.96 9.86
C GLN A 111 6.38 11.23 9.10
N VAL A 112 6.11 10.81 7.87
CA VAL A 112 7.05 10.09 7.00
C VAL A 112 7.55 10.96 5.85
N CYS A 113 8.75 10.67 5.36
CA CYS A 113 9.30 11.35 4.19
C CYS A 113 8.39 11.13 2.95
N PRO A 114 7.97 12.21 2.24
CA PRO A 114 7.04 12.11 1.12
C PRO A 114 7.68 11.54 -0.16
N LYS A 115 9.00 11.35 -0.19
CA LYS A 115 9.69 10.76 -1.34
C LYS A 115 9.23 9.30 -1.51
N ALA A 116 8.73 8.97 -2.70
CA ALA A 116 8.10 7.69 -3.01
C ALA A 116 8.93 6.46 -2.59
N ASP A 117 10.25 6.52 -2.76
CA ASP A 117 11.16 5.40 -2.44
C ASP A 117 11.75 5.44 -1.02
N CYS A 118 11.36 6.42 -0.19
CA CYS A 118 11.94 6.61 1.14
C CYS A 118 11.05 6.08 2.26
N GLY A 119 9.87 6.67 2.44
CA GLY A 119 8.92 6.32 3.51
C GLY A 119 9.49 6.31 4.94
N THR A 120 10.69 6.85 5.16
CA THR A 120 11.37 6.84 6.47
C THR A 120 10.71 7.88 7.38
N PRO A 121 10.41 7.56 8.65
CA PRO A 121 9.87 8.53 9.59
C PRO A 121 10.85 9.70 9.80
N PHE A 122 10.31 10.91 9.94
CA PHE A 122 11.10 12.09 10.26
C PHE A 122 11.58 12.03 11.72
N VAL A 123 12.74 12.62 11.97
CA VAL A 123 13.23 12.92 13.32
C VAL A 123 13.24 14.43 13.55
N ARG A 124 12.89 14.87 14.76
CA ARG A 124 12.86 16.27 15.16
C ARG A 124 13.99 16.59 16.11
N ASN A 125 14.74 17.66 15.85
CA ASN A 125 15.72 18.17 16.81
C ASN A 125 15.05 19.01 17.93
N ARG A 126 15.88 19.51 18.86
CA ARG A 126 15.43 20.42 19.93
C ARG A 126 14.91 21.76 19.42
N GLU A 127 15.37 22.22 18.26
CA GLU A 127 14.91 23.45 17.61
C GLU A 127 13.58 23.27 16.84
N GLY A 128 13.03 22.05 16.79
CA GLY A 128 11.78 21.76 16.10
C GLY A 128 11.92 21.39 14.61
N LYS A 129 13.13 21.36 14.05
CA LYS A 129 13.37 21.04 12.64
C LYS A 129 13.20 19.55 12.39
N LEU A 130 12.43 19.20 11.35
CA LEU A 130 12.23 17.82 10.89
C LEU A 130 13.32 17.43 9.89
N TYR A 131 13.89 16.23 10.05
CA TYR A 131 14.99 15.73 9.23
C TYR A 131 14.76 14.26 8.84
N CYS A 132 15.02 13.93 7.58
CA CYS A 132 14.99 12.57 7.07
C CYS A 132 16.42 12.00 7.02
N VAL A 133 16.69 10.93 7.78
CA VAL A 133 18.03 10.31 7.84
C VAL A 133 18.42 9.50 6.60
N THR A 134 17.43 9.12 5.78
CA THR A 134 17.67 8.34 4.56
C THR A 134 17.97 9.27 3.38
N CYS A 135 17.27 10.41 3.29
CA CYS A 135 17.46 11.40 2.22
C CYS A 135 18.48 12.49 2.57
N ASP A 136 18.93 12.51 3.84
CA ASP A 136 19.82 13.52 4.42
C ASP A 136 19.33 14.97 4.15
N GLN A 137 18.03 15.18 4.33
CA GLN A 137 17.33 16.43 4.01
C GLN A 137 16.38 16.84 5.14
N PHE A 138 16.29 18.15 5.38
CA PHE A 138 15.29 18.73 6.26
C PHE A 138 13.94 18.82 5.53
N ALA A 139 12.84 18.66 6.27
CA ALA A 139 11.52 18.94 5.72
C ALA A 139 11.43 20.44 5.41
N MET A 140 11.03 20.77 4.19
CA MET A 140 10.78 22.15 3.81
C MET A 140 9.44 22.58 4.39
N THR A 141 9.43 23.69 5.12
CA THR A 141 8.20 24.36 5.55
C THR A 141 7.57 25.09 4.36
N GLU A 142 6.27 25.39 4.46
CA GLU A 142 5.49 26.06 3.40
C GLU A 142 6.15 27.38 2.94
N GLU A 143 6.87 28.08 3.82
CA GLU A 143 7.60 29.31 3.49
C GLU A 143 8.81 29.09 2.55
N GLN A 144 9.47 27.92 2.59
CA GLN A 144 10.59 27.61 1.69
C GLN A 144 10.14 27.09 0.32
N VAL A 145 8.96 26.48 0.26
CA VAL A 145 8.29 26.13 -1.01
C VAL A 145 7.85 27.40 -1.74
N ALA A 146 7.40 28.43 -1.01
CA ALA A 146 7.04 29.73 -1.58
C ALA A 146 8.26 30.51 -2.14
N ALA A 147 9.44 30.35 -1.54
CA ALA A 147 10.66 31.04 -1.98
C ALA A 147 11.33 30.41 -3.23
N THR A 148 10.95 29.18 -3.62
CA THR A 148 11.55 28.46 -4.76
C THR A 148 10.60 28.28 -5.94
N ALA A 149 9.35 28.77 -5.84
CA ALA A 149 8.42 28.81 -6.95
C ALA A 149 8.69 30.04 -7.84
N PRO A 150 8.81 29.91 -9.18
CA PRO A 150 8.68 31.07 -10.06
C PRO A 150 7.32 31.74 -9.82
N PRO A 151 7.23 33.08 -9.85
CA PRO A 151 6.02 33.79 -9.46
C PRO A 151 4.84 33.34 -10.32
N PRO A 152 3.69 32.98 -9.72
CA PRO A 152 2.48 32.74 -10.50
C PRO A 152 2.07 34.03 -11.21
N PRO A 153 1.57 33.97 -12.46
CA PRO A 153 1.01 35.14 -13.12
C PRO A 153 -0.18 35.64 -12.28
N SER A 154 0.01 36.84 -11.73
CA SER A 154 -1.01 37.59 -11.02
C SER A 154 -2.16 37.92 -11.97
N GLY A 155 -3.40 37.67 -11.53
CA GLY A 155 -4.59 38.27 -12.12
C GLY A 155 -5.67 37.28 -12.52
N GLN A 156 -6.53 36.92 -11.56
CA GLN A 156 -7.93 37.37 -11.55
C GLN A 156 -8.71 36.71 -10.41
N THR A 157 -9.14 37.54 -9.48
CA THR A 157 -10.23 37.29 -8.54
C THR A 157 -11.57 37.42 -9.29
N PRO A 158 -12.46 36.42 -9.29
CA PRO A 158 -13.83 36.63 -9.72
C PRO A 158 -14.63 37.19 -8.56
N LYS A 159 -14.95 38.47 -8.71
CA LYS A 159 -15.83 39.26 -7.86
C LYS A 159 -17.25 38.69 -7.92
N ARG A 160 -17.79 38.37 -6.75
CA ARG A 160 -19.22 38.14 -6.46
C ARG A 160 -20.05 39.28 -7.07
N GLN A 161 -20.98 38.97 -7.97
CA GLN A 161 -22.07 39.87 -8.32
C GLN A 161 -23.41 39.15 -8.23
N GLU A 162 -24.21 39.73 -7.36
CA GLU A 162 -25.56 39.41 -6.94
C GLU A 162 -26.48 40.27 -7.84
N VAL A 163 -27.33 39.67 -8.68
CA VAL A 163 -28.43 40.40 -9.31
C VAL A 163 -29.68 39.53 -9.27
N VAL A 164 -30.54 39.91 -8.34
CA VAL A 164 -31.96 39.59 -8.23
C VAL A 164 -32.73 40.18 -9.41
N VAL A 165 -33.63 39.44 -10.07
CA VAL A 165 -35.06 39.79 -10.24
C VAL A 165 -35.89 38.56 -10.65
N SER A 166 -36.95 38.30 -9.89
CA SER A 166 -38.16 37.50 -10.21
C SER A 166 -39.15 38.38 -11.02
N PRO A 167 -40.40 37.97 -11.33
CA PRO A 167 -40.96 36.66 -11.68
C PRO A 167 -41.81 36.74 -12.99
N SER A 168 -42.13 35.61 -13.63
CA SER A 168 -43.48 35.34 -14.18
C SER A 168 -43.56 33.96 -14.85
N SER A 169 -44.39 33.10 -14.24
CA SER A 169 -45.09 31.98 -14.87
C SER A 169 -46.33 32.54 -15.61
N PRO A 170 -46.99 31.82 -16.56
CA PRO A 170 -47.63 30.53 -16.29
C PRO A 170 -47.54 29.44 -17.41
N GLN A 171 -47.61 28.18 -16.95
CA GLN A 171 -48.41 27.01 -17.41
C GLN A 171 -48.94 26.99 -18.86
N SER A 172 -49.08 25.89 -19.62
CA SER A 172 -49.19 24.43 -19.40
C SER A 172 -49.07 23.77 -20.81
N HIS A 173 -48.63 22.53 -20.96
CA HIS A 173 -49.44 21.31 -21.12
C HIS A 173 -48.39 20.15 -21.12
N ALA A 174 -48.34 19.27 -20.11
CA ALA A 174 -49.06 17.98 -20.05
C ALA A 174 -48.78 17.10 -21.28
N GLN A 175 -48.37 15.82 -21.23
CA GLN A 175 -48.34 14.83 -20.16
C GLN A 175 -47.58 13.61 -20.71
N ALA A 176 -46.73 12.97 -19.91
CA ALA A 176 -46.57 11.52 -19.92
C ALA A 176 -46.06 11.10 -18.54
N PHE A 177 -47.00 11.13 -17.59
CA PHE A 177 -46.94 10.35 -16.37
C PHE A 177 -46.94 8.86 -16.74
N ILE A 178 -46.01 8.09 -16.18
CA ILE A 178 -46.42 6.90 -15.45
C ILE A 178 -45.87 7.07 -14.03
N ASP A 179 -46.79 7.43 -13.16
CA ASP A 179 -46.69 7.28 -11.72
C ASP A 179 -47.47 6.02 -11.40
N THR A 180 -46.81 5.03 -10.80
CA THR A 180 -47.45 4.27 -9.73
C THR A 180 -46.38 3.74 -8.79
N SER A 181 -46.33 4.42 -7.65
CA SER A 181 -46.27 3.78 -6.32
C SER A 181 -46.69 2.31 -6.30
N GLY A 182 -45.91 1.47 -5.62
CA GLY A 182 -46.40 0.24 -4.99
C GLY A 182 -45.57 -1.02 -5.25
N ASN A 183 -45.02 -1.54 -4.15
CA ASN A 183 -44.78 -2.95 -3.86
C ASN A 183 -43.35 -3.50 -4.03
N ASP A 184 -42.86 -4.03 -2.90
CA ASP A 184 -41.80 -5.02 -2.67
C ASP A 184 -41.16 -5.73 -3.88
N GLY A 185 -39.82 -5.76 -3.84
CA GLY A 185 -38.95 -6.57 -4.70
C GLY A 185 -38.02 -5.69 -5.53
N ASN A 186 -36.70 -5.69 -5.40
CA ASN A 186 -35.77 -6.58 -4.73
C ASN A 186 -34.49 -5.74 -4.54
N GLU A 187 -33.98 -5.58 -3.31
CA GLU A 187 -32.71 -4.86 -3.06
C GLU A 187 -31.57 -5.42 -3.94
N GLU A 188 -31.69 -6.72 -4.25
CA GLU A 188 -30.84 -7.49 -5.16
C GLU A 188 -30.84 -7.00 -6.62
N ASP A 189 -31.95 -6.45 -7.14
CA ASP A 189 -32.04 -5.99 -8.54
C ASP A 189 -31.35 -4.64 -8.75
N THR A 190 -31.41 -3.76 -7.74
CA THR A 190 -30.69 -2.48 -7.76
C THR A 190 -29.18 -2.72 -7.71
N TYR A 191 -28.80 -3.67 -6.86
CA TYR A 191 -27.43 -4.13 -6.70
C TYR A 191 -26.86 -4.79 -7.97
N ALA A 192 -27.63 -5.68 -8.60
CA ALA A 192 -27.26 -6.33 -9.85
C ALA A 192 -27.05 -5.31 -10.99
N ARG A 193 -27.92 -4.29 -11.10
CA ARG A 193 -27.76 -3.19 -12.06
C ARG A 193 -26.50 -2.36 -11.78
N ALA A 194 -26.20 -2.08 -10.51
CA ALA A 194 -24.98 -1.35 -10.13
C ALA A 194 -23.70 -2.12 -10.48
N LEU A 195 -23.66 -3.44 -10.20
CA LEU A 195 -22.55 -4.30 -10.59
C LEU A 195 -22.36 -4.38 -12.11
N HIS A 196 -23.46 -4.48 -12.87
CA HIS A 196 -23.42 -4.52 -14.33
C HIS A 196 -22.73 -3.27 -14.90
N VAL A 197 -23.13 -2.08 -14.45
CA VAL A 197 -22.52 -0.81 -14.87
C VAL A 197 -21.05 -0.73 -14.49
N LEU A 198 -20.67 -1.22 -13.29
CA LEU A 198 -19.27 -1.20 -12.85
C LEU A 198 -18.39 -2.15 -13.66
N HIS A 199 -18.88 -3.34 -14.00
CA HIS A 199 -18.18 -4.30 -14.85
C HIS A 199 -18.00 -3.75 -16.27
N GLU A 200 -19.01 -3.08 -16.81
CA GLU A 200 -18.93 -2.40 -18.11
C GLU A 200 -17.86 -1.29 -18.10
N LYS A 201 -17.81 -0.48 -17.04
CA LYS A 201 -16.76 0.55 -16.90
C LYS A 201 -15.37 -0.04 -16.69
N LEU A 202 -15.25 -1.18 -16.01
CA LEU A 202 -13.99 -1.89 -15.85
C LEU A 202 -13.48 -2.38 -17.22
N ALA A 203 -14.34 -2.97 -18.03
CA ALA A 203 -14.00 -3.38 -19.39
C ALA A 203 -13.57 -2.20 -20.26
N ALA A 204 -14.29 -1.07 -20.20
CA ALA A 204 -13.90 0.14 -20.92
C ALA A 204 -12.54 0.70 -20.47
N ALA A 205 -12.25 0.70 -19.16
CA ALA A 205 -10.96 1.12 -18.62
C ALA A 205 -9.81 0.21 -19.07
N VAL A 206 -10.03 -1.10 -19.17
CA VAL A 206 -9.04 -2.04 -19.69
C VAL A 206 -8.78 -1.82 -21.19
N ASN A 207 -9.83 -1.69 -22.01
CA ASN A 207 -9.69 -1.43 -23.45
C ASN A 207 -8.94 -0.11 -23.72
N THR A 208 -9.17 0.91 -22.88
CA THR A 208 -8.43 2.19 -22.98
C THR A 208 -6.98 2.10 -22.52
N MET A 209 -6.62 1.14 -21.66
CA MET A 209 -5.21 0.85 -21.36
C MET A 209 -4.49 0.22 -22.54
N GLU A 210 -5.14 -0.69 -23.26
CA GLU A 210 -4.54 -1.38 -24.42
C GLU A 210 -4.17 -0.39 -25.54
N GLY A 211 -4.89 0.74 -25.63
CA GLY A 211 -4.58 1.84 -26.56
C GLY A 211 -3.63 2.92 -26.01
N ALA A 212 -3.17 2.83 -24.76
CA ALA A 212 -2.36 3.88 -24.15
C ALA A 212 -0.87 3.74 -24.54
N THR A 213 -0.31 4.79 -25.12
CA THR A 213 1.11 4.83 -25.56
C THR A 213 2.03 5.57 -24.59
N THR A 214 1.47 6.21 -23.56
CA THR A 214 2.23 7.02 -22.58
C THR A 214 2.14 6.46 -21.17
N ASP A 215 3.26 6.50 -20.44
CA ASP A 215 3.37 6.03 -19.04
C ASP A 215 2.39 6.76 -18.09
N SER A 216 2.09 8.03 -18.38
CA SER A 216 1.11 8.83 -17.63
C SER A 216 -0.33 8.30 -17.79
N GLN A 217 -0.73 7.95 -19.01
CA GLN A 217 -2.05 7.38 -19.28
C GLN A 217 -2.21 6.00 -18.66
N VAL A 218 -1.17 5.15 -18.72
CA VAL A 218 -1.18 3.82 -18.09
C VAL A 218 -1.35 3.95 -16.57
N LYS A 219 -0.60 4.86 -15.92
CA LYS A 219 -0.73 5.13 -14.48
C LYS A 219 -2.12 5.65 -14.10
N ALA A 220 -2.69 6.55 -14.89
CA ALA A 220 -4.03 7.07 -14.66
C ALA A 220 -5.09 5.96 -14.76
N GLN A 221 -5.04 5.13 -15.80
CA GLN A 221 -5.98 4.03 -15.99
C GLN A 221 -5.83 2.92 -14.94
N CYS A 222 -4.60 2.59 -14.54
CA CYS A 222 -4.34 1.66 -13.44
C CYS A 222 -4.97 2.14 -12.12
N LYS A 223 -5.04 3.45 -11.88
CA LYS A 223 -5.75 4.03 -10.72
C LYS A 223 -7.26 3.84 -10.84
N VAL A 224 -7.83 4.16 -12.00
CA VAL A 224 -9.27 3.98 -12.27
C VAL A 224 -9.70 2.53 -12.09
N ILE A 225 -8.94 1.58 -12.64
CA ILE A 225 -9.21 0.14 -12.51
C ILE A 225 -9.15 -0.31 -11.05
N ARG A 226 -8.14 0.15 -10.29
CA ARG A 226 -8.01 -0.16 -8.86
C ARG A 226 -9.23 0.35 -8.08
N ASP A 227 -9.71 1.54 -8.38
CA ASP A 227 -10.85 2.13 -7.70
C ASP A 227 -12.17 1.43 -8.08
N LEU A 228 -12.37 1.05 -9.36
CA LEU A 228 -13.52 0.26 -9.79
C LEU A 228 -13.55 -1.13 -9.12
N VAL A 229 -12.41 -1.84 -9.06
CA VAL A 229 -12.31 -3.16 -8.40
C VAL A 229 -12.60 -3.06 -6.91
N LYS A 230 -12.19 -1.97 -6.25
CA LYS A 230 -12.53 -1.73 -4.84
C LYS A 230 -14.03 -1.53 -4.66
N THR A 231 -14.66 -0.74 -5.52
CA THR A 231 -16.11 -0.49 -5.45
C THR A 231 -16.91 -1.76 -5.71
N ILE A 232 -16.54 -2.56 -6.71
CA ILE A 232 -17.15 -3.87 -6.99
C ILE A 232 -17.04 -4.79 -5.77
N LYS A 233 -15.84 -4.88 -5.16
CA LYS A 233 -15.64 -5.69 -3.95
C LYS A 233 -16.42 -5.18 -2.74
N ALA A 234 -16.57 -3.87 -2.59
CA ALA A 234 -17.34 -3.28 -1.50
C ALA A 234 -18.84 -3.60 -1.65
N ILE A 235 -19.33 -3.52 -2.88
CA ILE A 235 -20.68 -3.89 -3.27
C ILE A 235 -20.86 -5.41 -3.00
N GLN A 236 -19.96 -6.28 -3.48
CA GLN A 236 -19.99 -7.74 -3.23
C GLN A 236 -19.87 -8.18 -1.77
N ALA A 237 -19.47 -7.29 -0.86
CA ALA A 237 -19.42 -7.59 0.56
C ALA A 237 -20.71 -7.19 1.31
N MET A 238 -21.63 -6.47 0.66
CA MET A 238 -22.90 -6.02 1.23
C MET A 238 -24.08 -6.97 0.92
N HIS A 239 -23.89 -7.92 0.01
CA HIS A 239 -24.81 -9.02 -0.30
C HIS A 239 -24.20 -10.34 0.19
#